data_AF-A0A662EVU5-F1
#
_entry.id   AF-A0A662EVU5-F1
#
_cell.length_a   1.000
_cell.length_b   1.000
_cell.length_c   1.000
_cell.angle_alpha   90.00
_cell.angle_beta   90.00
_cell.angle_gamma   90.00
#
_symmetry.space_group_name_H-M   'P 1'
#
loop_
_entity.id
_entity.type
_entity.pdbx_description
1 polymer ?
#
loop_
_entity_poly.entity_id
_entity_poly.type
_entity_poly.pdbx_seq_one_letter_code
_entity_poly.pdbx_strand_id
1 'polypeptide(L)' 'YRDADGFIVGTSLKEDGRLDAPIDPARVQALAEAIAGLR' A
#
# COMPACT_ATOMS: atom_id res chain seq x y z
N TYR A 1 6.79 1.53 13.84
CA TYR A 1 6.43 0.47 12.89
C TYR A 1 7.15 -0.85 13.19
N ARG A 2 8.34 -0.84 13.81
CA ARG A 2 9.12 -2.07 14.06
C ARG A 2 8.38 -3.15 14.84
N ASP A 3 7.50 -2.73 15.75
CA ASP A 3 6.64 -3.62 16.55
C ASP A 3 5.22 -3.77 15.97
N ALA A 4 4.97 -3.24 14.76
CA ALA A 4 3.67 -3.36 14.10
C ALA A 4 3.71 -4.52 13.10
N ASP A 5 2.70 -5.38 13.16
CA ASP A 5 2.59 -6.53 12.26
C ASP A 5 2.06 -6.15 10.86
N GLY A 6 1.63 -4.91 10.67
CA GLY A 6 1.10 -4.46 9.39
C GLY A 6 0.79 -2.97 9.30
N PHE A 7 0.29 -2.57 8.13
CA PHE A 7 -0.06 -1.19 7.80
C PHE A 7 -1.51 -1.14 7.29
N ILE A 8 -2.28 -0.18 7.80
CA ILE A 8 -3.61 0.15 7.26
C ILE A 8 -3.41 1.22 6.18
N VAL A 9 -4.01 0.98 5.02
CA VAL A 9 -3.88 1.80 3.81
C VAL A 9 -5.25 2.18 3.27
N GLY A 10 -5.30 3.19 2.42
CA GLY A 10 -6.54 3.74 1.88
C GLY A 10 -6.41 4.14 0.42
N THR A 11 -6.86 5.34 0.09
CA THR A 11 -6.88 5.86 -1.29
C THR A 11 -5.51 5.89 -1.96
N SER A 12 -4.40 5.86 -1.22
CA SER A 12 -3.04 5.78 -1.78
C SER A 12 -2.80 4.59 -2.71
N LEU A 13 -3.55 3.49 -2.56
CA LEU A 13 -3.47 2.32 -3.44
C LEU A 13 -4.56 2.28 -4.50
N LYS A 14 -5.44 3.28 -4.55
CA LYS A 14 -6.47 3.37 -5.58
C LYS A 14 -5.95 4.12 -6.79
N GLU A 15 -6.43 3.78 -7.97
CA GLU A 15 -6.10 4.52 -9.19
C GLU A 15 -6.43 6.02 -9.00
N ASP A 16 -5.44 6.87 -9.25
CA ASP A 16 -5.49 8.32 -9.07
C ASP A 16 -5.95 8.80 -7.68
N GLY A 17 -5.89 7.95 -6.65
CA GLY A 17 -6.36 8.29 -5.31
C GLY A 17 -7.88 8.45 -5.18
N ARG A 18 -8.65 8.09 -6.22
CA ARG A 18 -10.10 8.26 -6.23
C ARG A 18 -10.78 7.18 -5.39
N LEU A 19 -11.81 7.54 -4.64
CA LEU A 19 -12.50 6.65 -3.68
C LEU A 19 -13.28 5.51 -4.35
N ASP A 20 -13.78 5.75 -5.56
CA ASP A 20 -14.61 4.85 -6.36
C ASP A 20 -13.81 4.04 -7.38
N ALA A 21 -12.57 4.44 -7.67
CA ALA A 21 -11.70 3.75 -8.61
C ALA A 21 -11.25 2.37 -8.06
N PRO A 22 -10.80 1.44 -8.91
CA PRO A 22 -10.25 0.18 -8.43
C PRO A 22 -8.92 0.39 -7.70
N ILE A 23 -8.45 -0.67 -7.04
CA ILE A 23 -7.10 -0.73 -6.48
C ILE A 23 -6.10 -0.94 -7.60
N ASP A 24 -5.01 -0.18 -7.59
CA ASP A 24 -3.88 -0.28 -8.50
C ASP A 24 -2.92 -1.39 -8.02
N PRO A 25 -2.82 -2.55 -8.72
CA PRO A 25 -1.99 -3.67 -8.28
C PRO A 25 -0.50 -3.33 -8.25
N ALA A 26 -0.02 -2.45 -9.14
CA ALA A 26 1.39 -2.07 -9.20
C ALA A 26 1.79 -1.29 -7.94
N ARG A 27 0.90 -0.42 -7.44
CA ARG A 27 1.12 0.31 -6.18
C ARG A 27 1.11 -0.62 -4.96
N VAL A 28 0.25 -1.64 -4.96
CA VAL A 28 0.24 -2.67 -3.91
C VAL A 28 1.58 -3.39 -3.88
N GLN A 29 2.08 -3.83 -5.04
CA GLN A 29 3.35 -4.52 -5.14
C GLN A 29 4.52 -3.65 -4.66
N ALA A 30 4.60 -2.39 -5.13
CA ALA A 30 5.64 -1.46 -4.72
C ALA A 30 5.65 -1.22 -3.21
N LEU A 31 4.47 -1.12 -2.58
CA LEU A 31 4.36 -0.97 -1.13
C LEU A 31 4.83 -2.23 -0.40
N ALA A 32 4.45 -3.42 -0.88
CA ALA A 32 4.87 -4.68 -0.28
C ALA A 32 6.40 -4.85 -0.32
N GLU A 33 7.02 -4.51 -1.45
CA GLU A 33 8.47 -4.53 -1.62
C GLU A 33 9.17 -3.53 -0.68
N ALA A 34 8.63 -2.30 -0.57
CA ALA A 34 9.16 -1.30 0.35
C ALA A 34 9.08 -1.78 1.81
N ILE A 35 7.95 -2.37 2.23
CA ILE A 35 7.78 -2.90 3.60
C ILE A 35 8.75 -4.06 3.86
N ALA A 36 8.94 -4.97 2.89
CA ALA A 36 9.88 -6.06 3.03
C ALA A 36 11.32 -5.57 3.26
N GLY A 37 11.69 -4.42 2.69
CA GLY A 37 12.99 -3.77 2.89
C GLY A 37 13.15 -3.03 4.23
N LEU A 38 12.09 -2.88 5.04
CA LEU A 38 12.14 -2.23 6.35
C LEU A 38 12.48 -3.18 7.51
N ARG A 39 12.63 -4.48 7.21
CA ARG A 39 13.08 -5.50 8.18
C ARG A 39 14.53 -5.31 8.60
#